data_AF-A0A955PD64-F1
#
_entry.id   AF-A0A955PD64-F1
#
_cell.length_a   1.000
_cell.length_b   1.000
_cell.length_c   1.000
_cell.angle_alpha   90.00
_cell.angle_beta   90.00
_cell.angle_gamma   90.00
#
_symmetry.space_group_name_H-M   'P 1'
#
loop_
_entity.id
_entity.type
_entity.pdbx_description
1 polymer ?
#
loop_
_entity_poly.entity_id
_entity_poly.type
_entity_poly.pdbx_seq_one_letter_code
_entity_poly.pdbx_strand_id
1 'polypeptide(L)'
;VWVWVNGERMNFKMDRHWRLGYHDVRTPIDIDISKVVHPGETNRLAVLVSTGMPGRNPRGGIHRRSFLWEAKAEPTGGSPDRADPAE
;
A
#
# COMPACT_ATOMS: atom_id res chain seq x y z
N VAL A 1 12.95 -0.59 -4.61
CA VAL A 1 11.84 -1.54 -4.79
C VAL A 1 10.93 -1.03 -5.88
N TRP A 2 10.41 -1.93 -6.69
CA TRP A 2 9.44 -1.63 -7.73
C TRP A 2 8.25 -2.56 -7.53
N VAL A 3 7.05 -2.06 -7.79
CA VAL A 3 5.80 -2.77 -7.59
C VAL A 3 4.98 -2.69 -8.87
N TRP A 4 4.39 -3.82 -9.25
CA TRP A 4 3.44 -3.90 -10.35
C TRP A 4 2.14 -4.51 -9.88
N VAL A 5 1.03 -4.03 -10.42
CA VAL A 5 -0.31 -4.58 -10.24
C VAL A 5 -0.92 -4.81 -11.61
N ASN A 6 -1.30 -6.04 -11.91
CA ASN A 6 -1.84 -6.45 -13.21
C ASN A 6 -0.96 -6.05 -14.42
N GLY A 7 0.37 -6.00 -14.20
CA GLY A 7 1.35 -5.61 -15.22
C GLY A 7 1.62 -4.10 -15.29
N GLU A 8 0.85 -3.26 -14.61
CA GLU A 8 1.08 -1.81 -14.54
C GLU A 8 2.06 -1.47 -13.43
N ARG A 9 3.10 -0.67 -13.74
CA ARG A 9 4.10 -0.25 -12.76
C ARG A 9 3.53 0.86 -11.88
N MET A 10 3.44 0.60 -10.59
CA MET A 10 2.94 1.55 -9.61
C MET A 10 4.01 2.56 -9.21
N ASN A 11 3.60 3.82 -9.06
CA ASN A 11 4.41 4.86 -8.43
C ASN A 11 3.92 5.06 -6.99
N PHE A 12 4.83 5.37 -6.08
CA PHE A 12 4.50 5.75 -4.70
C PHE A 12 5.37 6.93 -4.29
N LYS A 13 4.93 7.66 -3.26
CA LYS A 13 5.69 8.80 -2.74
C LYS A 13 6.97 8.30 -2.10
N MET A 14 8.09 8.73 -2.65
CA MET A 14 9.40 8.62 -2.03
C MET A 14 9.59 9.84 -1.13
N ASP A 15 9.74 9.63 0.17
CA ASP A 15 10.04 10.72 1.11
C ASP A 15 11.51 11.17 1.01
N ARG A 16 11.88 12.18 1.80
CA ARG A 16 13.23 12.76 1.83
C ARG A 16 14.36 11.78 2.18
N HIS A 17 14.05 10.62 2.76
CA HIS A 17 15.03 9.62 3.16
C HIS A 17 15.32 8.61 2.04
N TRP A 18 14.55 8.65 0.95
CA TRP A 18 14.85 7.89 -0.26
C TRP A 18 16.00 8.54 -1.01
N ARG A 19 17.14 7.87 -1.06
CA ARG A 19 18.28 8.27 -1.90
C ARG A 19 18.43 7.28 -3.06
N LEU A 20 18.72 7.78 -4.25
CA LEU A 20 19.08 6.93 -5.38
C LEU A 20 20.26 6.02 -4.96
N GLY A 21 20.08 4.70 -5.03
CA GLY A 21 21.09 3.70 -4.61
C GLY A 21 21.10 3.33 -3.12
N TYR A 22 20.32 4.01 -2.26
CA TYR A 22 20.13 3.65 -0.85
C TYR A 22 18.63 3.52 -0.58
N HIS A 23 18.15 2.28 -0.48
CA HIS A 23 16.76 2.02 -0.13
C HIS A 23 16.51 2.40 1.34
N ASP A 24 15.58 3.32 1.57
CA ASP A 24 15.04 3.51 2.91
C ASP A 24 14.23 2.26 3.29
N VAL A 25 14.80 1.44 4.17
CA VAL A 25 14.18 0.21 4.69
C VAL A 25 13.24 0.48 5.88
N ARG A 26 13.13 1.74 6.33
CA ARG A 26 12.40 2.11 7.55
C ARG A 26 11.01 2.63 7.26
N THR A 27 10.86 3.37 6.17
CA THR A 27 9.59 4.00 5.79
C THR A 27 8.66 2.98 5.13
N PRO A 28 7.42 2.82 5.64
CA PRO A 28 6.40 2.01 4.97
C PRO A 28 6.12 2.53 3.57
N ILE A 29 5.85 1.62 2.65
CA ILE A 29 5.40 1.95 1.29
C ILE A 29 3.91 1.78 1.25
N ASP A 30 3.22 2.84 0.82
CA ASP A 30 1.79 2.85 0.59
C ASP A 30 1.52 3.12 -0.89
N ILE A 31 0.64 2.30 -1.48
CA ILE A 31 0.33 2.31 -2.91
C ILE A 31 -1.18 2.19 -3.06
N ASP A 32 -1.79 3.23 -3.65
CA ASP A 32 -3.18 3.16 -4.08
C ASP A 32 -3.26 2.32 -5.38
N ILE A 33 -3.96 1.19 -5.29
CA ILE A 33 -4.17 0.25 -6.40
C ILE A 33 -5.60 0.30 -6.96
N SER A 34 -6.46 1.20 -6.44
CA SER A 34 -7.90 1.25 -6.76
C SER A 34 -8.19 1.38 -8.26
N LYS A 35 -7.30 2.03 -9.01
CA LYS A 35 -7.46 2.28 -10.45
C LYS A 35 -7.06 1.12 -11.35
N VAL A 36 -6.36 0.12 -10.80
CA VAL A 36 -5.73 -0.95 -11.59
C VAL A 36 -6.21 -2.34 -11.18
N VAL A 37 -7.01 -2.43 -10.11
CA VAL A 37 -7.65 -3.69 -9.69
C VAL A 37 -8.92 -3.94 -10.49
N HIS A 38 -9.15 -5.20 -10.82
CA HIS A 38 -10.38 -5.69 -11.45
C HIS A 38 -11.20 -6.49 -10.43
N PRO A 39 -12.29 -5.92 -9.89
CA PRO A 39 -13.14 -6.62 -8.93
C PRO A 39 -13.71 -7.91 -9.51
N GLY A 40 -13.77 -8.98 -8.70
CA GLY A 40 -14.26 -10.28 -9.13
C GLY A 40 -13.24 -11.14 -9.91
N GLU A 41 -12.07 -10.58 -10.23
CA GLU A 41 -10.99 -11.30 -10.92
C GLU A 41 -9.77 -11.53 -10.03
N THR A 42 -8.91 -12.47 -10.45
CA THR A 42 -7.60 -12.65 -9.82
C THR A 42 -6.68 -11.50 -10.23
N ASN A 43 -6.31 -10.67 -9.26
CA ASN A 43 -5.37 -9.57 -9.43
C ASN A 43 -3.94 -10.05 -9.09
N ARG A 44 -2.96 -9.69 -9.91
CA ARG A 44 -1.56 -10.11 -9.73
C ARG A 44 -0.72 -8.94 -9.22
N LEU A 45 -0.03 -9.18 -8.11
CA LEU A 45 0.94 -8.24 -7.54
C LEU A 45 2.35 -8.81 -7.67
N ALA A 46 3.28 -8.02 -8.21
CA ALA A 46 4.68 -8.38 -8.34
C ALA A 46 5.57 -7.32 -7.69
N VAL A 47 6.60 -7.74 -6.97
CA VAL A 47 7.52 -6.86 -6.27
C VAL A 47 8.96 -7.24 -6.62
N LEU A 48 9.70 -6.28 -7.17
CA LEU A 48 11.14 -6.42 -7.36
C LEU A 48 11.87 -5.67 -6.23
N VAL A 49 12.63 -6.42 -5.43
CA VAL A 49 13.51 -5.84 -4.42
C VAL A 49 14.94 -5.95 -4.90
N SER A 50 15.60 -4.80 -5.07
CA SER A 50 17.05 -4.79 -5.23
C SER A 50 17.68 -4.96 -3.85
N THR A 51 18.42 -6.05 -3.68
CA THR A 51 19.23 -6.32 -2.49
C THR A 51 20.69 -6.06 -2.81
N GLY A 52 21.44 -5.50 -1.86
CA GLY A 52 22.88 -5.31 -2.03
C GLY A 52 23.64 -6.63 -2.17
N MET A 53 24.94 -6.54 -2.45
CA MET A 53 25.83 -7.71 -2.60
C MET A 53 25.68 -8.71 -1.43
N PRO A 54 25.79 -10.02 -1.72
CA PRO A 54 25.79 -11.06 -0.70
C PRO A 54 26.79 -10.76 0.43
N GLY A 55 26.40 -11.04 1.68
CA GLY A 55 27.27 -10.91 2.85
C GLY A 55 27.32 -9.53 3.52
N ARG A 56 26.74 -8.47 2.93
CA ARG A 56 26.81 -7.11 3.50
C ARG A 56 25.59 -6.71 4.34
N ASN A 57 24.42 -7.31 4.10
CA ASN A 57 23.21 -6.99 4.88
C ASN A 57 22.17 -8.13 4.82
N PRO A 58 21.90 -8.87 5.91
CA PRO A 58 21.03 -10.05 5.90
C PRO A 58 19.53 -9.73 5.80
N ARG A 59 19.14 -8.44 5.85
CA ARG A 59 17.72 -8.00 5.88
C ARG A 59 17.21 -7.44 4.54
N GLY A 60 17.82 -7.85 3.43
CA GLY A 60 17.30 -7.54 2.10
C GLY A 60 15.94 -8.19 1.86
N GLY A 61 15.14 -7.64 0.95
CA GLY A 61 13.83 -8.20 0.60
C GLY A 61 12.65 -7.63 1.40
N ILE A 62 11.50 -8.27 1.25
CA ILE A 62 10.26 -7.97 1.98
C ILE A 62 10.32 -8.65 3.34
N HIS A 63 11.04 -8.04 4.28
CA HIS A 63 11.30 -8.60 5.62
C HIS A 63 10.31 -8.11 6.69
N ARG A 64 9.34 -7.26 6.33
CA ARG A 64 8.27 -6.77 7.20
C ARG A 64 6.92 -7.13 6.60
N ARG A 65 5.87 -7.05 7.42
CA ARG A 65 4.49 -7.36 7.00
C ARG A 65 4.04 -6.43 5.87
N SER A 66 3.27 -7.00 4.95
CA SER A 66 2.55 -6.29 3.90
C SER A 66 1.06 -6.47 4.16
N PHE A 67 0.28 -5.43 3.88
CA PHE A 67 -1.15 -5.43 4.12
C PHE A 67 -1.86 -4.96 2.86
N LEU A 68 -2.99 -5.60 2.56
CA LEU A 68 -4.01 -5.05 1.67
C LEU A 68 -5.10 -4.50 2.57
N TRP A 69 -5.50 -3.25 2.33
CA TRP A 69 -6.53 -2.59 3.10
C TRP A 69 -7.46 -1.83 2.16
N GLU A 70 -8.71 -1.69 2.59
CA GLU A 70 -9.73 -0.88 1.94
C GLU A 70 -10.19 0.16 2.95
N ALA A 71 -10.34 1.42 2.52
CA ALA A 71 -10.93 2.42 3.37
C ALA A 71 -12.37 2.00 3.68
N LYS A 72 -12.72 1.89 4.97
CA LYS A 72 -14.15 1.82 5.32
C LYS A 72 -14.79 3.08 4.75
N ALA A 73 -15.79 2.91 3.88
CA ALA A 73 -16.69 4.00 3.56
C ALA A 73 -17.19 4.58 4.88
N GLU A 74 -17.04 5.89 5.10
CA GLU A 74 -17.83 6.51 6.15
C GLU A 74 -19.28 6.18 5.84
N PRO A 75 -20.05 5.66 6.81
CA PRO A 75 -21.49 5.60 6.62
C PRO A 75 -21.88 7.05 6.32
N THR A 76 -22.35 7.30 5.10
CA THR A 76 -23.03 8.54 4.74
C THR A 76 -24.17 8.68 5.73
N GLY A 77 -23.90 9.42 6.81
CA GLY A 77 -24.78 9.57 7.95
C GLY A 77 -25.97 10.39 7.51
N GLY A 78 -27.00 9.72 6.97
CA GLY A 78 -28.34 10.06 7.38
C GLY A 78 -28.37 9.93 8.90
N SER A 79 -28.46 11.08 9.57
CA SER A 79 -28.68 11.14 11.01
C SER A 79 -29.81 10.16 11.33
N PRO A 80 -29.64 9.22 12.29
CA PRO A 80 -30.81 8.54 12.80
C PRO A 80 -31.72 9.64 13.35
N ASP A 81 -32.99 9.60 12.94
CA ASP A 81 -34.05 10.45 13.47
C ASP A 81 -33.86 10.59 14.97
N ARG A 82 -33.55 11.82 15.39
CA ARG A 82 -33.71 12.22 16.77
C ARG A 82 -35.22 12.26 16.95
N ALA A 83 -35.80 11.15 17.39
CA ALA A 83 -37.18 11.14 17.84
C ALA A 83 -37.25 12.17 18.97
N ASP A 84 -37.91 13.29 18.70
CA ASP A 84 -38.30 14.23 19.75
C ASP A 84 -39.16 13.45 20.74
N PRO A 85 -38.82 13.43 22.05
CA PRO A 85 -39.74 12.92 23.03
C PRO A 85 -40.91 13.89 23.10
N ALA A 86 -42.11 13.38 22.81
CA ALA A 86 -43.34 14.06 23.16
C ALA A 86 -43.51 14.04 24.68
N GLU A 87 -43.37 15.22 25.29
CA GLU A 87 -44.21 15.84 26.36
C GLU A 87 -43.43 16.91 27.12
#